data_AF-A0A2D5J559-F1
#
_entry.id   AF-A0A2D5J559-F1
#
_cell.length_a   1.000
_cell.length_b   1.000
_cell.length_c   1.000
_cell.angle_alpha   90.00
_cell.angle_beta   90.00
_cell.angle_gamma   90.00
#
_symmetry.space_group_name_H-M   'P 1'
#
loop_
_entity.id
_entity.type
_entity.pdbx_description
1 polymer ?
#
loop_
_entity_poly.entity_id
_entity_poly.type
_entity_poly.pdbx_seq_one_letter_code
_entity_poly.pdbx_strand_id
1 'polypeptide(L)'
;MGIAMTDLFVSASAALMLVLAVLRPDPPVTPPIQADITAWCTETGGRPALRVDSDRVIFLETPEDLAALPARLDLPPRLFYSLAIAGDADHPIPASCLAWASADLVRALNADVARPGYAGPPAIFSLGPLAVAQ
;
A
#
# COMPACT_ATOMS: atom_id res chain seq x y z
N MET A 1 -49.22 -3.80 -5.81
CA MET A 1 -48.63 -2.45 -5.68
C MET A 1 -47.42 -2.41 -4.71
N GLY A 2 -46.64 -3.49 -4.55
CA GLY A 2 -45.45 -3.50 -3.67
C GLY A 2 -44.11 -3.27 -4.40
N ILE A 3 -44.04 -3.67 -5.68
CA ILE A 3 -42.79 -3.70 -6.46
C ILE A 3 -42.42 -2.31 -7.02
N ALA A 4 -43.41 -1.45 -7.28
CA ALA A 4 -43.18 -0.08 -7.78
C ALA A 4 -42.62 0.87 -6.69
N MET A 5 -42.93 0.63 -5.40
CA MET A 5 -42.41 1.47 -4.32
C MET A 5 -40.94 1.19 -4.01
N THR A 6 -40.50 -0.07 -4.13
CA THR A 6 -39.08 -0.43 -3.95
C THR A 6 -38.20 0.21 -5.03
N ASP A 7 -38.66 0.27 -6.28
CA ASP A 7 -37.87 0.84 -7.38
C ASP A 7 -37.75 2.37 -7.25
N LEU A 8 -38.83 3.04 -6.83
CA LEU A 8 -38.81 4.47 -6.50
C LEU A 8 -37.89 4.78 -5.31
N PHE A 9 -37.87 3.91 -4.29
CA PHE A 9 -37.00 4.10 -3.13
C PHE A 9 -35.52 3.89 -3.47
N VAL A 10 -35.20 2.88 -4.28
CA VAL A 10 -33.84 2.61 -4.77
C VAL A 10 -33.37 3.75 -5.69
N SER A 11 -34.22 4.21 -6.60
CA SER A 11 -33.92 5.33 -7.49
C SER A 11 -33.72 6.64 -6.73
N ALA A 12 -34.58 6.94 -5.75
CA ALA A 12 -34.42 8.12 -4.89
C ALA A 12 -33.13 8.07 -4.05
N SER A 13 -32.76 6.88 -3.54
CA SER A 13 -31.55 6.69 -2.76
C SER A 13 -30.29 6.84 -3.63
N ALA A 14 -30.31 6.31 -4.86
CA ALA A 14 -29.23 6.46 -5.82
C ALA A 14 -29.07 7.92 -6.29
N ALA A 15 -30.19 8.60 -6.57
CA ALA A 15 -30.20 10.01 -6.91
C ALA A 15 -29.66 10.88 -5.76
N LEU A 16 -30.04 10.58 -4.51
CA LEU A 16 -29.52 11.28 -3.34
C LEU A 16 -28.01 11.04 -3.16
N MET A 17 -27.53 9.80 -3.34
CA MET A 17 -26.09 9.48 -3.31
C MET A 17 -25.30 10.23 -4.38
N LEU A 18 -25.85 10.35 -5.60
CA LEU A 18 -25.25 11.12 -6.69
C LEU A 18 -25.24 12.62 -6.38
N VAL A 19 -26.35 13.15 -5.86
CA VAL A 19 -26.45 14.56 -5.45
C VAL A 19 -25.46 14.87 -4.33
N LEU A 20 -25.32 13.99 -3.33
CA LEU A 20 -24.33 14.12 -2.27
C LEU A 20 -22.89 14.00 -2.78
N ALA A 21 -22.64 13.20 -3.81
CA ALA A 21 -21.32 13.09 -4.44
C ALA A 21 -20.97 14.34 -5.26
N VAL A 22 -21.95 14.93 -5.96
CA VAL A 22 -21.77 16.14 -6.79
C VAL A 22 -21.72 17.42 -5.96
N LEU A 23 -22.50 17.50 -4.88
CA LEU A 23 -22.56 18.66 -3.99
C LEU A 23 -21.50 18.64 -2.89
N ARG A 24 -20.54 17.70 -2.91
CA ARG A 24 -19.42 17.74 -1.95
C ARG A 24 -18.68 19.07 -2.12
N PRO A 25 -18.69 19.94 -1.09
CA PRO A 25 -18.05 21.26 -1.16
C PRO A 25 -16.52 21.14 -1.18
N ASP A 26 -16.00 19.99 -0.74
CA ASP A 26 -14.57 19.71 -0.71
C ASP A 26 -14.19 18.76 -1.85
N PRO A 27 -13.07 19.00 -2.56
CA PRO A 27 -12.49 17.99 -3.44
C PRO A 27 -12.29 16.69 -2.65
N PRO A 28 -12.26 15.50 -3.29
CA PRO A 28 -11.92 14.28 -2.58
C PRO A 28 -10.59 14.51 -1.87
N VAL A 29 -10.66 14.69 -0.55
CA VAL A 29 -9.48 14.78 0.29
C VAL A 29 -8.80 13.45 0.09
N THR A 30 -7.68 13.45 -0.62
CA THR A 30 -6.81 12.30 -0.67
C THR A 30 -6.57 11.95 0.79
N PRO A 31 -7.07 10.81 1.30
CA PRO A 31 -6.75 10.45 2.66
C PRO A 31 -5.22 10.50 2.74
N PRO A 32 -4.62 11.13 3.78
CA PRO A 32 -3.19 11.02 3.95
C PRO A 32 -2.92 9.52 3.94
N ILE A 33 -2.19 9.05 2.93
CA ILE A 33 -1.78 7.64 2.89
C ILE A 33 -0.86 7.51 4.09
N GLN A 34 -1.44 7.10 5.23
CA GLN A 34 -0.67 6.68 6.37
C GLN A 34 -0.09 5.34 5.98
N ALA A 35 1.10 5.41 5.39
CA ALA A 35 1.92 4.25 5.16
C ALA A 35 2.39 3.74 6.51
N ASP A 36 2.12 2.49 6.83
CA ASP A 36 2.67 1.83 8.02
C ASP A 36 4.20 1.81 7.95
N ILE A 37 4.74 1.73 6.73
CA ILE A 37 6.16 1.62 6.44
C ILE A 37 6.49 2.55 5.28
N THR A 38 7.53 3.37 5.45
CA THR A 38 8.08 4.20 4.38
C THR A 38 9.46 3.69 4.00
N ALA A 39 9.72 3.53 2.71
CA ALA A 39 10.99 3.04 2.18
C ALA A 39 11.46 3.90 1.01
N TRP A 40 12.77 3.88 0.74
CA TRP A 40 13.40 4.59 -0.35
C TRP A 40 14.02 3.60 -1.34
N CYS A 41 13.95 3.92 -2.62
CA CYS A 41 14.67 3.15 -3.63
C CYS A 41 16.18 3.27 -3.41
N THR A 42 16.88 2.14 -3.45
CA THR A 42 18.34 2.08 -3.38
C THR A 42 18.85 0.88 -4.17
N GLU A 43 20.16 0.68 -4.16
CA GLU A 43 20.80 -0.49 -4.75
C GLU A 43 21.80 -1.10 -3.77
N THR A 44 21.81 -2.43 -3.67
CA THR A 44 22.78 -3.19 -2.89
C THR A 44 23.48 -4.20 -3.80
N GLY A 45 24.81 -4.15 -3.87
CA GLY A 45 25.58 -5.06 -4.74
C GLY A 45 25.19 -5.02 -6.22
N GLY A 46 24.67 -3.88 -6.72
CA GLY A 46 24.17 -3.72 -8.09
C GLY A 46 22.79 -4.31 -8.36
N ARG A 47 22.02 -4.62 -7.30
CA ARG A 47 20.63 -5.09 -7.39
C ARG A 47 19.69 -4.06 -6.76
N PRO A 48 18.45 -3.94 -7.26
CA PRO A 48 17.46 -3.06 -6.65
C PRO A 48 17.14 -3.53 -5.22
N ALA A 49 17.02 -2.57 -4.31
CA ALA A 49 16.65 -2.80 -2.92
C ALA A 49 15.78 -1.65 -2.41
N LEU A 50 15.02 -1.89 -1.34
CA LEU A 50 14.35 -0.83 -0.59
C LEU A 50 15.08 -0.56 0.71
N ARG A 51 15.36 0.71 0.99
CA ARG A 51 15.92 1.19 2.25
C ARG A 51 14.80 1.72 3.13
N VAL A 52 14.56 1.07 4.26
CA VAL A 52 13.65 1.55 5.30
C VAL A 52 14.46 2.25 6.37
N ASP A 53 14.16 3.52 6.58
CA ASP A 53 14.79 4.34 7.61
C ASP A 53 13.95 4.29 8.89
N SER A 54 14.54 3.71 9.93
CA SER A 54 14.01 3.68 11.30
C SER A 54 15.16 4.03 12.27
N ASP A 55 15.11 3.57 13.52
CA ASP A 55 16.27 3.62 14.43
C ASP A 55 17.52 2.94 13.86
N ARG A 56 17.32 2.02 12.90
CA ARG A 56 18.37 1.37 12.10
C ARG A 56 17.98 1.32 10.64
N VAL A 57 18.98 1.40 9.76
CA VAL A 57 18.79 1.21 8.31
C VAL A 57 18.52 -0.27 8.04
N ILE A 58 17.40 -0.55 7.37
CA ILE A 58 17.02 -1.90 6.96
C ILE A 58 16.94 -1.93 5.43
N PHE A 59 17.66 -2.87 4.82
CA PHE A 59 17.52 -3.16 3.39
C PHE A 59 16.55 -4.32 3.18
N LEU A 60 15.66 -4.16 2.21
CA LEU A 60 14.76 -5.21 1.73
C LEU A 60 15.22 -5.58 0.33
N GLU A 61 15.72 -6.79 0.19
CA GLU A 61 16.21 -7.34 -1.08
C GLU A 61 15.32 -8.49 -1.55
N THR A 62 14.68 -9.18 -0.60
CA THR A 62 13.87 -10.37 -0.89
C THR A 62 12.48 -10.33 -0.24
N PRO A 63 11.52 -11.16 -0.72
CA PRO A 63 10.21 -11.33 -0.09
C PRO A 63 10.29 -11.71 1.40
N GLU A 64 11.31 -12.49 1.79
CA GLU A 64 11.53 -12.89 3.18
C GLU A 64 11.92 -11.69 4.07
N ASP A 65 12.74 -10.76 3.55
CA ASP A 65 13.05 -9.52 4.26
C ASP A 65 11.79 -8.71 4.54
N LEU A 66 10.91 -8.63 3.55
CA LEU A 66 9.62 -7.94 3.66
C LEU A 66 8.69 -8.62 4.67
N ALA A 67 8.63 -9.96 4.67
CA ALA A 67 7.81 -10.72 5.61
C ALA A 67 8.26 -10.52 7.07
N ALA A 68 9.57 -10.42 7.31
CA ALA A 68 10.13 -10.18 8.65
C ALA A 68 10.06 -8.71 9.09
N LEU A 69 9.79 -7.79 8.16
CA LEU A 69 9.88 -6.36 8.39
C LEU A 69 9.01 -5.84 9.55
N PRO A 70 7.72 -6.23 9.68
CA PRO A 70 6.89 -5.72 10.78
C PRO A 70 7.48 -6.06 12.15
N ALA A 71 8.03 -7.27 12.33
CA ALA A 71 8.69 -7.67 13.56
C ALA A 71 10.01 -6.91 13.78
N ARG A 72 10.75 -6.62 12.73
CA ARG A 72 12.00 -5.82 12.82
C ARG A 72 11.76 -4.37 13.20
N LEU A 73 10.58 -3.84 12.88
CA LEU A 73 10.10 -2.49 13.18
C LEU A 73 9.21 -2.42 14.43
N ASP A 74 9.03 -3.53 15.15
CA ASP A 74 8.14 -3.63 16.32
C ASP A 74 6.70 -3.13 16.04
N LEU A 75 6.20 -3.38 14.81
CA LEU A 75 4.85 -3.01 14.44
C LEU A 75 3.83 -3.98 15.06
N PRO A 76 2.64 -3.48 15.44
CA PRO A 76 1.56 -4.34 15.95
C PRO A 76 1.22 -5.44 14.94
N PRO A 77 1.04 -6.70 15.39
CA PRO A 77 0.75 -7.82 14.50
C PRO A 77 -0.61 -7.62 13.83
N ARG A 78 -0.57 -7.37 12.53
CA ARG A 78 -1.73 -7.19 11.65
C ARG A 78 -1.59 -8.06 10.41
N LEU A 79 -2.73 -8.34 9.78
CA LEU A 79 -2.77 -9.08 8.52
C LEU A 79 -2.41 -8.20 7.32
N PHE A 80 -2.66 -6.90 7.39
CA PHE A 80 -2.43 -5.96 6.30
C PHE A 80 -1.49 -4.84 6.74
N TYR A 81 -0.49 -4.55 5.91
CA TYR A 81 0.42 -3.41 6.06
C TYR A 81 0.48 -2.60 4.76
N SER A 82 0.62 -1.28 4.89
CA SER A 82 0.88 -0.38 3.78
C SER A 82 2.37 -0.01 3.70
N LEU A 83 3.00 -0.32 2.57
CA LEU A 83 4.36 0.07 2.23
C LEU A 83 4.30 1.22 1.23
N ALA A 84 4.91 2.35 1.57
CA ALA A 84 5.10 3.46 0.66
C ALA A 84 6.56 3.54 0.20
N ILE A 85 6.76 3.71 -1.11
CA ILE A 85 8.05 4.15 -1.64
C ILE A 85 8.05 5.66 -1.67
N ALA A 86 8.89 6.28 -0.84
CA ALA A 86 9.10 7.71 -0.81
C ALA A 86 9.97 8.17 -1.97
N GLY A 87 9.61 9.32 -2.53
CA GLY A 87 10.46 10.11 -3.40
C GLY A 87 10.27 11.59 -3.13
N ASP A 88 11.30 12.37 -3.45
CA ASP A 88 11.29 13.83 -3.38
C ASP A 88 11.82 14.43 -4.70
N ALA A 89 11.98 15.76 -4.73
CA ALA A 89 12.41 16.47 -5.93
C ALA A 89 13.84 16.09 -6.36
N ASP A 90 14.71 15.74 -5.41
CA ASP A 90 16.11 15.39 -5.66
C ASP A 90 16.29 13.89 -5.90
N HIS A 91 15.38 13.07 -5.35
CA HIS A 91 15.37 11.61 -5.43
C HIS A 91 14.01 11.10 -5.90
N PRO A 92 13.70 11.21 -7.20
CA PRO A 92 12.47 10.69 -7.76
C PRO A 92 12.45 9.17 -7.70
N ILE A 93 11.26 8.58 -7.57
CA ILE A 93 11.07 7.12 -7.60
C ILE A 93 11.32 6.61 -9.02
N PRO A 94 12.38 5.82 -9.28
CA PRO A 94 12.61 5.27 -10.61
C PRO A 94 11.51 4.25 -10.96
N ALA A 95 11.02 4.29 -12.20
CA ALA A 95 10.00 3.34 -12.66
C ALA A 95 10.46 1.88 -12.54
N SER A 96 11.77 1.63 -12.72
CA SER A 96 12.38 0.31 -12.53
C SER A 96 12.29 -0.20 -11.10
N CYS A 97 12.54 0.67 -10.11
CA CYS A 97 12.42 0.33 -8.69
C CYS A 97 10.98 -0.01 -8.32
N LEU A 98 10.01 0.82 -8.76
CA LEU A 98 8.60 0.56 -8.47
C LEU A 98 8.12 -0.73 -9.13
N ALA A 99 8.52 -1.00 -10.37
CA ALA A 99 8.17 -2.23 -11.08
C ALA A 99 8.72 -3.47 -10.36
N TRP A 100 10.00 -3.43 -9.97
CA TRP A 100 10.63 -4.52 -9.21
C TRP A 100 9.98 -4.71 -7.84
N ALA A 101 9.82 -3.65 -7.04
CA ALA A 101 9.22 -3.75 -5.71
C ALA A 101 7.77 -4.26 -5.78
N SER A 102 7.01 -3.86 -6.80
CA SER A 102 5.66 -4.38 -7.02
C SER A 102 5.65 -5.85 -7.41
N ALA A 103 6.49 -6.27 -8.36
CA ALA A 103 6.42 -7.59 -8.97
C ALA A 103 7.18 -8.66 -8.18
N ASP A 104 8.42 -8.36 -7.81
CA ASP A 104 9.38 -9.32 -7.27
C ASP A 104 9.43 -9.33 -5.75
N LEU A 105 8.97 -8.25 -5.09
CA LEU A 105 8.93 -8.15 -3.62
C LEU A 105 7.50 -8.39 -3.10
N VAL A 106 6.59 -7.44 -3.35
CA VAL A 106 5.25 -7.44 -2.73
C VAL A 106 4.35 -8.52 -3.33
N ARG A 107 4.25 -8.61 -4.67
CA ARG A 107 3.40 -9.61 -5.31
C ARG A 107 3.91 -11.03 -5.07
N ALA A 108 5.23 -11.24 -5.08
CA ALA A 108 5.83 -12.53 -4.77
C ALA A 108 5.47 -12.99 -3.35
N LEU A 109 5.69 -12.13 -2.34
CA LEU A 109 5.31 -12.45 -0.96
C LEU A 109 3.81 -12.72 -0.81
N ASN A 110 2.96 -11.82 -1.32
CA ASN A 110 1.51 -11.97 -1.19
C ASN A 110 1.00 -13.26 -1.87
N ALA A 111 1.61 -13.67 -2.98
CA ALA A 111 1.29 -14.93 -3.64
C ALA A 111 1.71 -16.14 -2.79
N ASP A 112 2.85 -16.07 -2.11
CA ASP A 112 3.31 -17.14 -1.23
C ASP A 112 2.48 -17.26 0.04
N VAL A 113 2.10 -16.13 0.66
CA VAL A 113 1.19 -16.10 1.83
C VAL A 113 -0.15 -16.75 1.50
N ALA A 114 -0.63 -16.66 0.26
CA ALA A 114 -1.87 -17.28 -0.19
C ALA A 114 -1.77 -18.79 -0.44
N ARG A 115 -0.57 -19.40 -0.39
CA ARG A 115 -0.38 -20.83 -0.65
C ARG A 115 -0.69 -21.68 0.59
N PRO A 116 -1.31 -22.87 0.42
CA PRO A 116 -1.41 -23.84 1.50
C PRO A 116 -0.01 -24.26 1.99
N GLY A 117 0.23 -24.17 3.30
CA GLY A 117 1.51 -24.58 3.91
C GLY A 117 2.56 -23.48 4.05
N TYR A 118 2.20 -22.22 3.77
CA TYR A 118 3.06 -21.08 4.13
C TYR A 118 3.33 -21.06 5.64
N ALA A 119 4.62 -21.05 6.01
CA ALA A 119 5.08 -21.15 7.40
C ALA A 119 5.59 -19.81 7.98
N GLY A 120 5.54 -18.73 7.19
CA GLY A 120 5.96 -17.40 7.63
C GLY A 120 4.85 -16.58 8.30
N PRO A 121 5.13 -15.32 8.67
CA PRO A 121 4.12 -14.41 9.21
C PRO A 121 3.03 -14.11 8.17
N PRO A 122 1.72 -14.21 8.51
CA PRO A 122 0.62 -14.01 7.56
C PRO A 122 0.37 -12.51 7.28
N ALA A 123 1.39 -11.81 6.79
CA ALA A 123 1.37 -10.39 6.50
C ALA A 123 1.22 -10.14 5.00
N ILE A 124 0.18 -9.42 4.61
CA ILE A 124 -0.10 -8.98 3.26
C ILE A 124 0.28 -7.51 3.13
N PHE A 125 1.05 -7.18 2.10
CA PHE A 125 1.51 -5.82 1.86
C PHE A 125 0.79 -5.20 0.68
N SER A 126 0.44 -3.92 0.81
CA SER A 126 0.08 -3.04 -0.30
C SER A 126 1.24 -2.09 -0.59
N LEU A 127 1.44 -1.75 -1.87
CA LEU A 127 2.50 -0.85 -2.31
C LEU A 127 1.91 0.41 -2.93
N GLY A 128 2.41 1.57 -2.55
CA GLY A 128 2.07 2.84 -3.19
C GLY A 128 3.27 3.78 -3.27
N PRO A 129 3.33 4.67 -4.28
CA PRO A 129 4.27 5.79 -4.25
C PRO A 129 3.78 6.86 -3.27
N LEU A 130 4.71 7.50 -2.57
CA LEU A 130 4.46 8.66 -1.72
C LEU A 130 5.43 9.78 -2.10
N ALA A 131 4.90 10.93 -2.50
CA ALA A 131 5.70 12.14 -2.66
C ALA A 131 5.88 12.79 -1.30
N VAL A 132 7.12 12.95 -0.84
CA VAL A 132 7.44 13.62 0.41
C VAL A 132 7.86 15.05 0.09
N ALA A 133 7.07 16.03 0.55
CA ALA A 133 7.48 17.42 0.51
C ALA A 133 8.45 17.67 1.69
N GLN A 134 9.67 18.13 1.39
CA GLN A 134 10.60 18.61 2.40
C GLN A 134 10.22 20.02 2.87
#